data_AF-A0A1L7X7S9-F1
#
_entry.id   AF-A0A1L7X7S9-F1
#
_cell.length_a   1.000
_cell.length_b   1.000
_cell.length_c   1.000
_cell.angle_alpha   90.00
_cell.angle_beta   90.00
_cell.angle_gamma   90.00
#
_symmetry.space_group_name_H-M   'P 1'
#
loop_
_entity.id
_entity.type
_entity.pdbx_description
1 polymer ?
#
loop_
_entity_poly.entity_id
_entity_poly.type
_entity_poly.pdbx_seq_one_letter_code
_entity_poly.pdbx_strand_id
1 'polypeptide(L)'
;MTSIHTISLFDGDKPWSPLDWTSSDDRVRGGSSYSELACSPFSPTAIFKGNLDIETLGGAGFASQRTTGEGRNWDLSKYDGMVLDIEKADEMQYTLILKGELLPKSPNGREQSTISWEYDFKADKEGEKVYVQWEEFKATYRGREKKDAKPLDLKHVKRISLMMRSFFGTQKGDFSLSIRSISTFHKSADACEYHDNPNETSMSRPGNQPLDDEDGRRTLIGQDQGWFGWLFRLYTSNIY
;
A
#
# COMPACT_ATOMS: atom_id res chain seq x y z
N MET A 1 -6.52 -21.73 0.43
CA MET A 1 -5.77 -21.08 -0.66
C MET A 1 -5.08 -19.85 -0.05
N THR A 2 -4.39 -19.01 -0.82
CA THR A 2 -3.91 -17.72 -0.31
C THR A 2 -4.84 -16.63 -0.82
N SER A 3 -5.61 -16.01 0.07
CA SER A 3 -6.46 -14.87 -0.28
C SER A 3 -5.62 -13.59 -0.34
N ILE A 4 -5.97 -12.68 -1.25
CA ILE A 4 -5.36 -11.36 -1.36
C ILE A 4 -6.42 -10.32 -1.03
N HIS A 5 -6.22 -9.60 0.06
CA HIS A 5 -7.09 -8.50 0.49
C HIS A 5 -6.47 -7.17 0.10
N THR A 6 -7.23 -6.31 -0.58
CA THR A 6 -6.76 -5.00 -1.05
C THR A 6 -7.48 -3.84 -0.35
N ILE A 7 -6.76 -2.79 -0.01
CA ILE A 7 -7.32 -1.53 0.54
C ILE A 7 -6.89 -0.36 -0.33
N SER A 8 -7.85 0.37 -0.87
CA SER A 8 -7.59 1.54 -1.72
C SER A 8 -6.95 2.69 -0.95
N LEU A 9 -5.91 3.29 -1.53
CA LEU A 9 -5.35 4.58 -1.15
C LEU A 9 -5.89 5.69 -2.05
N PHE A 10 -6.01 5.40 -3.35
CA PHE A 10 -6.61 6.26 -4.36
C PHE A 10 -7.55 5.43 -5.23
N ASP A 11 -8.84 5.77 -5.16
CA ASP A 11 -9.95 5.24 -5.95
C ASP A 11 -10.24 3.72 -5.82
N GLY A 12 -11.52 3.38 -5.98
CA GLY A 12 -12.12 2.06 -5.86
C GLY A 12 -13.64 2.26 -5.79
N ASP A 13 -14.09 2.81 -4.66
CA ASP A 13 -15.49 3.19 -4.40
C ASP A 13 -15.74 4.71 -4.44
N LYS A 14 -14.71 5.51 -4.72
CA LYS A 14 -14.77 6.99 -4.74
C LYS A 14 -13.90 7.53 -5.88
N PRO A 15 -14.38 8.52 -6.66
CA PRO A 15 -13.61 9.06 -7.78
C PRO A 15 -12.33 9.76 -7.31
N TRP A 16 -11.27 9.62 -8.11
CA TRP A 16 -10.04 10.41 -7.98
C TRP A 16 -10.32 11.92 -7.86
N SER A 17 -9.60 12.60 -6.95
CA SER A 17 -9.60 14.06 -6.87
C SER A 17 -8.34 14.62 -7.54
N PRO A 18 -8.46 15.57 -8.49
CA PRO A 18 -7.30 16.23 -9.08
C PRO A 18 -6.58 17.13 -8.06
N LEU A 19 -7.22 17.49 -6.95
CA LEU A 19 -6.59 18.25 -5.85
C LEU A 19 -5.63 17.40 -5.01
N ASP A 20 -5.73 16.07 -5.09
CA ASP A 20 -4.79 15.16 -4.42
C ASP A 20 -3.44 15.10 -5.13
N TRP A 21 -3.33 15.61 -6.36
CA TRP A 21 -2.16 15.44 -7.22
C TRP A 21 -1.65 16.77 -7.80
N THR A 22 -0.36 16.81 -8.12
CA THR A 22 0.27 17.98 -8.74
C THR A 22 1.50 17.56 -9.56
N SER A 23 1.80 18.33 -10.61
CA SER A 23 2.94 18.03 -11.46
C SER A 23 4.28 18.32 -10.78
N SER A 24 5.28 17.53 -11.15
CA SER A 24 6.67 17.68 -10.78
C SER A 24 7.52 17.24 -11.98
N ASP A 25 7.38 17.96 -13.09
CA ASP A 25 8.04 17.64 -14.36
C ASP A 25 9.47 18.25 -14.43
N ASP A 26 10.27 17.80 -15.40
CA ASP A 26 11.65 18.25 -15.62
C ASP A 26 11.82 19.76 -15.93
N ARG A 27 10.72 20.46 -16.20
CA ARG A 27 10.59 21.93 -16.21
C ARG A 27 11.24 22.62 -15.01
N VAL A 28 11.24 22.00 -13.83
CA VAL A 28 11.95 22.53 -12.64
C VAL A 28 13.48 22.58 -12.78
N ARG A 29 14.02 21.98 -13.85
CA ARG A 29 15.43 21.94 -14.26
C ARG A 29 15.65 22.52 -15.67
N GLY A 30 14.62 23.10 -16.28
CA GLY A 30 14.66 23.66 -17.64
C GLY A 30 14.32 22.67 -18.76
N GLY A 31 13.76 21.50 -18.46
CA GLY A 31 13.22 20.59 -19.48
C GLY A 31 11.85 21.02 -20.02
N SER A 32 11.38 20.33 -21.06
CA SER A 32 10.13 20.65 -21.76
C SER A 32 8.99 19.65 -21.51
N SER A 33 9.24 18.55 -20.81
CA SER A 33 8.23 17.51 -20.54
C SER A 33 7.08 18.05 -19.70
N TYR A 34 5.92 17.41 -19.77
CA TYR A 34 4.77 17.75 -18.94
C TYR A 34 3.88 16.57 -18.64
N SER A 35 3.17 16.65 -17.52
CA SER A 35 2.12 15.69 -17.15
C SER A 35 0.86 16.36 -16.62
N GLU A 36 -0.24 15.63 -16.72
CA GLU A 36 -1.53 15.87 -16.08
C GLU A 36 -2.02 14.56 -15.46
N LEU A 37 -2.70 14.62 -14.30
CA LEU A 37 -3.56 13.54 -13.83
C LEU A 37 -5.02 13.96 -14.04
N ALA A 38 -5.57 13.63 -15.21
CA ALA A 38 -6.96 13.96 -15.53
C ALA A 38 -7.91 13.05 -14.74
N CYS A 39 -8.77 13.66 -13.92
CA CYS A 39 -9.76 12.97 -13.09
C CYS A 39 -11.17 13.43 -13.49
N SER A 40 -12.16 12.54 -13.43
CA SER A 40 -13.56 12.86 -13.74
C SER A 40 -14.46 12.44 -12.57
N PRO A 41 -15.40 13.27 -12.10
CA PRO A 41 -16.36 12.86 -11.07
C PRO A 41 -17.35 11.79 -11.56
N PHE A 42 -17.37 11.52 -12.87
CA PHE A 42 -18.23 10.52 -13.52
C PHE A 42 -17.47 9.22 -13.89
N SER A 43 -16.20 9.09 -13.53
CA SER A 43 -15.38 7.91 -13.86
C SER A 43 -14.50 7.49 -12.66
N PRO A 44 -14.47 6.20 -12.28
CA PRO A 44 -13.55 5.67 -11.26
C PRO A 44 -12.14 5.41 -11.86
N THR A 45 -11.70 6.29 -12.76
CA THR A 45 -10.43 6.14 -13.49
C THR A 45 -9.77 7.51 -13.60
N ALA A 46 -8.53 7.63 -13.13
CA ALA A 46 -7.66 8.74 -13.48
C ALA A 46 -6.79 8.39 -14.69
N ILE A 47 -6.50 9.39 -15.51
CA ILE A 47 -5.64 9.26 -16.68
C ILE A 47 -4.36 10.06 -16.44
N PHE A 48 -3.25 9.37 -16.17
CA PHE A 48 -1.92 9.96 -16.10
C PHE A 48 -1.37 10.07 -17.52
N LYS A 49 -1.26 11.30 -18.04
CA LYS A 49 -0.93 11.56 -19.45
C LYS A 49 -0.04 12.78 -19.60
N GLY A 50 0.57 12.93 -20.77
CA GLY A 50 1.34 14.11 -21.12
C GLY A 50 2.27 13.88 -22.29
N ASN A 51 3.37 14.63 -22.34
CA ASN A 51 4.45 14.44 -23.30
C ASN A 51 5.80 14.39 -22.57
N LEU A 52 6.60 13.39 -22.92
CA LEU A 52 7.97 13.21 -22.47
C LEU A 52 8.91 13.73 -23.55
N ASP A 53 9.47 14.93 -23.34
CA ASP A 53 10.59 15.41 -24.13
C ASP A 53 11.90 14.86 -23.56
N ILE A 54 12.80 14.46 -24.46
CA ILE A 54 14.16 14.05 -24.09
C ILE A 54 15.23 14.91 -24.77
N GLU A 55 14.86 15.83 -25.66
CA GLU A 55 15.80 16.57 -26.50
C GLU A 55 16.32 17.80 -25.76
N THR A 56 15.47 18.52 -25.01
CA THR A 56 15.86 19.73 -24.24
C THR A 56 16.96 19.45 -23.21
N LEU A 57 16.99 18.26 -22.62
CA LEU A 57 17.98 17.86 -21.61
C LEU A 57 18.95 16.76 -22.11
N GLY A 58 19.12 16.62 -23.43
CA GLY A 58 20.20 15.82 -24.02
C GLY A 58 20.09 14.30 -23.77
N GLY A 59 18.92 13.73 -24.01
CA GLY A 59 18.58 12.32 -23.78
C GLY A 59 17.97 12.04 -22.40
N ALA A 60 18.02 13.02 -21.48
CA ALA A 60 17.28 12.97 -20.22
C ALA A 60 15.92 13.65 -20.35
N GLY A 61 14.96 13.21 -19.54
CA GLY A 61 13.61 13.78 -19.47
C GLY A 61 12.76 13.04 -18.44
N PHE A 62 11.83 13.74 -17.80
CA PHE A 62 10.78 13.14 -16.98
C PHE A 62 9.54 14.05 -16.82
N ALA A 63 8.38 13.42 -16.84
CA ALA A 63 7.10 14.00 -16.47
C ALA A 63 6.53 13.21 -15.28
N SER A 64 6.05 13.87 -14.22
CA SER A 64 5.54 13.15 -13.05
C SER A 64 4.41 13.85 -12.32
N GLN A 65 3.47 13.07 -11.83
CA GLN A 65 2.40 13.49 -10.92
C GLN A 65 2.69 12.92 -9.54
N ARG A 66 2.60 13.77 -8.51
CA ARG A 66 2.84 13.40 -7.12
C ARG A 66 1.68 13.82 -6.24
N THR A 67 1.51 13.16 -5.11
CA THR A 67 0.51 13.57 -4.11
C THR A 67 0.82 14.96 -3.53
N THR A 68 -0.22 15.75 -3.29
CA THR A 68 -0.17 17.10 -2.67
C THR A 68 -0.08 17.02 -1.15
N GLY A 69 0.21 18.15 -0.48
CA GLY A 69 0.14 18.26 0.98
C GLY A 69 1.35 17.68 1.72
N GLU A 70 2.09 18.55 2.42
CA GLU A 70 3.33 18.16 3.12
C GLU A 70 3.08 17.46 4.46
N GLY A 71 1.83 17.50 4.96
CA GLY A 71 1.43 16.85 6.22
C GLY A 71 0.87 15.43 6.06
N ARG A 72 0.81 14.85 4.85
CA ARG A 72 0.29 13.49 4.65
C ARG A 72 1.20 12.45 5.33
N ASN A 73 0.58 11.41 5.87
CA ASN A 73 1.26 10.25 6.42
C ASN A 73 0.40 9.01 6.21
N TRP A 74 0.95 8.02 5.51
CA TRP A 74 0.35 6.69 5.41
C TRP A 74 1.17 5.71 6.25
N ASP A 75 0.47 5.00 7.15
CA ASP A 75 0.99 3.77 7.77
C ASP A 75 0.60 2.58 6.90
N LEU A 76 1.57 2.10 6.13
CA LEU A 76 1.46 0.96 5.23
C LEU A 76 2.11 -0.31 5.84
N SER A 77 2.55 -0.27 7.11
CA SER A 77 3.38 -1.33 7.71
C SER A 77 2.64 -2.64 8.03
N LYS A 78 1.36 -2.74 7.66
CA LYS A 78 0.49 -3.93 7.85
C LYS A 78 0.21 -4.68 6.55
N TYR A 79 0.74 -4.19 5.43
CA TYR A 79 0.52 -4.73 4.09
C TYR A 79 1.83 -5.32 3.56
N ASP A 80 1.76 -6.12 2.49
CA ASP A 80 2.92 -6.76 1.87
C ASP A 80 3.43 -5.98 0.66
N GLY A 81 2.64 -5.03 0.15
CA GLY A 81 2.96 -4.26 -1.03
C GLY A 81 1.83 -3.36 -1.53
N MET A 82 1.99 -2.88 -2.76
CA MET A 82 1.01 -2.09 -3.49
C MET A 82 0.53 -2.80 -4.74
N VAL A 83 -0.68 -2.48 -5.17
CA VAL A 83 -1.24 -2.90 -6.45
C VAL A 83 -1.81 -1.70 -7.19
N LEU A 84 -1.48 -1.57 -8.47
CA LEU A 84 -2.13 -0.64 -9.39
C LEU A 84 -3.11 -1.45 -10.27
N ASP A 85 -4.37 -1.04 -10.31
CA ASP A 85 -5.36 -1.60 -11.22
C ASP A 85 -5.40 -0.74 -12.49
N ILE A 86 -4.82 -1.24 -13.56
CA ILE A 86 -4.64 -0.51 -14.82
C ILE A 86 -5.83 -0.80 -15.73
N GLU A 87 -6.54 0.26 -16.12
CA GLU A 87 -7.61 0.14 -17.10
C GLU A 87 -7.07 0.04 -18.53
N LYS A 88 -6.14 0.94 -18.90
CA LYS A 88 -5.50 0.98 -20.22
C LYS A 88 -4.05 1.45 -20.10
N ALA A 89 -3.21 0.93 -20.97
CA ALA A 89 -1.81 1.28 -21.09
C ALA A 89 -1.43 1.51 -22.57
N ASP A 90 -0.30 2.16 -22.77
CA ASP A 90 0.21 2.67 -24.04
C ASP A 90 1.60 2.09 -24.38
N GLU A 91 1.88 0.89 -23.87
CA GLU A 91 3.17 0.19 -23.98
C GLU A 91 4.40 0.89 -23.37
N MET A 92 4.25 2.08 -22.81
CA MET A 92 5.33 2.82 -22.16
C MET A 92 5.71 2.20 -20.81
N GLN A 93 6.96 2.43 -20.39
CA GLN A 93 7.43 2.05 -19.05
C GLN A 93 7.24 3.22 -18.08
N TYR A 94 6.68 2.92 -16.92
CA TYR A 94 6.34 3.87 -15.86
C TYR A 94 7.11 3.56 -14.58
N THR A 95 7.20 4.53 -13.67
CA THR A 95 7.78 4.37 -12.34
C THR A 95 6.76 4.76 -11.27
N LEU A 96 6.45 3.85 -10.35
CA LEU A 96 5.80 4.17 -9.07
C LEU A 96 6.88 4.59 -8.07
N ILE A 97 6.69 5.72 -7.39
CA ILE A 97 7.67 6.28 -6.45
C ILE A 97 7.04 6.48 -5.07
N LEU A 98 7.74 6.03 -4.02
CA LEU A 98 7.43 6.31 -2.62
C LEU A 98 8.52 7.17 -1.98
N LYS A 99 8.12 8.00 -1.01
CA LYS A 99 9.06 8.71 -0.11
C LYS A 99 8.62 8.63 1.33
N GLY A 100 9.54 8.24 2.22
CA GLY A 100 9.36 8.32 3.68
C GLY A 100 9.72 9.69 4.29
N GLU A 101 10.33 10.60 3.52
CA GLU A 101 10.78 11.92 4.02
C GLU A 101 10.54 13.03 3.00
N LEU A 102 10.06 14.17 3.51
CA LEU A 102 9.93 15.44 2.82
C LEU A 102 10.69 16.51 3.60
N LEU A 103 11.71 17.08 2.96
CA LEU A 103 12.47 18.20 3.54
C LEU A 103 11.75 19.53 3.29
N PRO A 104 11.94 20.54 4.16
CA PRO A 104 11.48 21.90 3.89
C PRO A 104 11.94 22.40 2.53
N LYS A 105 11.17 23.28 1.89
CA LYS A 105 11.60 23.95 0.66
C LYS A 105 12.91 24.71 0.90
N SER A 106 13.82 24.67 -0.08
CA SER A 106 15.07 25.44 -0.01
C SER A 106 14.78 26.95 -0.04
N PRO A 107 15.74 27.83 0.31
CA PRO A 107 15.51 29.28 0.39
C PRO A 107 14.98 29.95 -0.88
N ASN A 108 15.18 29.33 -2.05
CA ASN A 108 14.64 29.76 -3.35
C ASN A 108 13.27 29.12 -3.70
N GLY A 109 12.56 28.55 -2.71
CA GLY A 109 11.23 27.95 -2.86
C GLY A 109 11.19 26.57 -3.52
N ARG A 110 12.33 26.01 -3.96
CA ARG A 110 12.38 24.71 -4.65
C ARG A 110 12.25 23.54 -3.66
N GLU A 111 11.67 22.44 -4.12
CA GLU A 111 11.71 21.18 -3.37
C GLU A 111 13.14 20.61 -3.32
N GLN A 112 13.51 20.06 -2.17
CA GLN A 112 14.80 19.43 -1.98
C GLN A 112 14.75 17.94 -2.34
N SER A 113 15.91 17.38 -2.70
CA SER A 113 16.03 15.96 -3.02
C SER A 113 16.14 15.14 -1.74
N THR A 114 15.32 14.11 -1.62
CA THR A 114 15.38 13.06 -0.60
C THR A 114 15.65 11.71 -1.28
N ILE A 115 15.82 10.64 -0.51
CA ILE A 115 15.78 9.27 -1.07
C ILE A 115 14.36 8.99 -1.57
N SER A 116 14.27 8.40 -2.75
CA SER A 116 13.05 7.86 -3.34
C SER A 116 13.14 6.33 -3.33
N TRP A 117 12.00 5.66 -3.23
CA TRP A 117 11.89 4.21 -3.45
C TRP A 117 11.09 4.01 -4.73
N GLU A 118 11.74 3.47 -5.76
CA GLU A 118 11.23 3.41 -7.13
C GLU A 118 10.97 1.97 -7.55
N TYR A 119 9.82 1.72 -8.14
CA TYR A 119 9.50 0.48 -8.86
C TYR A 119 9.12 0.83 -10.29
N ASP A 120 9.86 0.27 -11.25
CA ASP A 120 9.58 0.44 -12.67
C ASP A 120 8.68 -0.70 -13.16
N PHE A 121 7.62 -0.36 -13.89
CA PHE A 121 6.65 -1.31 -14.43
C PHE A 121 6.25 -0.94 -15.86
N LYS A 122 5.82 -1.94 -16.60
CA LYS A 122 5.05 -1.79 -17.84
C LYS A 122 3.81 -2.66 -17.66
N ALA A 123 2.65 -2.13 -18.06
CA ALA A 123 1.43 -2.92 -18.14
C ALA A 123 1.33 -3.44 -19.58
N ASP A 124 1.31 -4.75 -19.72
CA ASP A 124 1.31 -5.46 -21.01
C ASP A 124 -0.11 -5.67 -21.53
N LYS A 125 -1.16 -5.49 -20.70
CA LYS A 125 -2.57 -5.73 -21.06
C LYS A 125 -3.51 -4.68 -20.46
N GLU A 126 -4.58 -4.36 -21.19
CA GLU A 126 -5.73 -3.65 -20.62
C GLU A 126 -6.36 -4.50 -19.49
N GLY A 127 -6.74 -3.86 -18.37
CA GLY A 127 -7.29 -4.56 -17.20
C GLY A 127 -6.27 -5.30 -16.33
N GLU A 128 -4.96 -5.09 -16.53
CA GLU A 128 -3.91 -5.71 -15.72
C GLU A 128 -3.82 -5.13 -14.30
N LYS A 129 -3.49 -5.98 -13.32
CA LYS A 129 -3.13 -5.56 -11.96
C LYS A 129 -1.62 -5.72 -11.75
N VAL A 130 -0.92 -4.60 -11.63
CA VAL A 130 0.52 -4.55 -11.37
C VAL A 130 0.74 -4.63 -9.86
N TYR A 131 1.22 -5.78 -9.37
CA TYR A 131 1.59 -5.98 -7.96
C TYR A 131 3.07 -5.68 -7.74
N VAL A 132 3.40 -5.03 -6.63
CA VAL A 132 4.78 -4.75 -6.20
C VAL A 132 4.91 -4.94 -4.69
N GLN A 133 5.81 -5.81 -4.26
CA GLN A 133 6.16 -6.01 -2.83
C GLN A 133 7.16 -4.95 -2.36
N TRP A 134 7.25 -4.70 -1.06
CA TRP A 134 8.11 -3.65 -0.52
C TRP A 134 9.61 -3.85 -0.86
N GLU A 135 10.05 -5.09 -0.94
CA GLU A 135 11.43 -5.50 -1.27
C GLU A 135 11.79 -5.24 -2.74
N GLU A 136 10.80 -5.06 -3.62
CA GLU A 136 11.00 -4.83 -5.05
C GLU A 136 11.27 -3.34 -5.37
N PHE A 137 10.98 -2.43 -4.44
CA PHE A 137 11.31 -1.01 -4.58
C PHE A 137 12.80 -0.73 -4.37
N LYS A 138 13.43 -0.13 -5.38
CA LYS A 138 14.85 0.25 -5.34
C LYS A 138 15.01 1.65 -4.77
N ALA A 139 15.84 1.79 -3.74
CA ALA A 139 16.20 3.10 -3.21
C ALA A 139 17.06 3.87 -4.22
N THR A 140 16.71 5.12 -4.50
CA THR A 140 17.46 6.03 -5.38
C THR A 140 17.68 7.40 -4.73
N TYR A 141 18.69 8.11 -5.20
CA TYR A 141 18.86 9.53 -4.95
C TYR A 141 19.19 10.24 -6.26
N ARG A 142 18.28 11.13 -6.71
CA ARG A 142 18.38 11.84 -8.00
C ARG A 142 18.56 10.89 -9.20
N GLY A 143 17.79 9.80 -9.25
CA GLY A 143 17.82 8.83 -10.35
C GLY A 143 19.05 7.91 -10.36
N ARG A 144 19.82 7.86 -9.28
CA ARG A 144 20.93 6.92 -9.08
C ARG A 144 20.62 5.98 -7.91
N GLU A 145 20.77 4.69 -8.12
CA GLU A 145 20.54 3.67 -7.10
C GLU A 145 21.41 3.90 -5.84
N LYS A 146 20.84 3.60 -4.67
CA LYS A 146 21.44 3.74 -3.35
C LYS A 146 21.32 2.43 -2.58
N LYS A 147 22.22 1.48 -2.91
CA LYS A 147 22.25 0.12 -2.33
C LYS A 147 22.37 0.11 -0.81
N ASP A 148 23.12 1.05 -0.24
CA ASP A 148 23.33 1.17 1.21
C ASP A 148 22.27 2.04 1.91
N ALA A 149 21.14 2.33 1.25
CA ALA A 149 20.03 3.02 1.88
C ALA A 149 19.39 2.14 2.96
N LYS A 150 18.89 2.78 4.02
CA LYS A 150 17.98 2.11 4.95
C LYS A 150 16.68 1.70 4.20
N PRO A 151 15.97 0.65 4.62
CA PRO A 151 14.63 0.34 4.10
C PRO A 151 13.66 1.52 4.23
N LEU A 152 12.62 1.54 3.40
CA LEU A 152 11.53 2.52 3.52
C LEU A 152 10.83 2.34 4.87
N ASP A 153 10.66 3.43 5.63
CA ASP A 153 9.82 3.41 6.82
C ASP A 153 8.34 3.42 6.41
N LEU A 154 7.76 2.22 6.31
CA LEU A 154 6.38 2.01 5.90
C LEU A 154 5.35 2.65 6.84
N LYS A 155 5.71 3.01 8.08
CA LYS A 155 4.81 3.72 9.00
C LYS A 155 4.66 5.22 8.69
N HIS A 156 5.61 5.75 7.92
CA HIS A 156 5.77 7.17 7.68
C HIS A 156 5.92 7.51 6.19
N VAL A 157 5.24 6.78 5.30
CA VAL A 157 5.19 7.16 3.88
C VAL A 157 4.51 8.52 3.76
N LYS A 158 5.20 9.49 3.14
CA LYS A 158 4.78 10.90 3.03
C LYS A 158 4.28 11.29 1.65
N ARG A 159 4.70 10.56 0.61
CA ARG A 159 4.40 10.92 -0.78
C ARG A 159 4.41 9.70 -1.68
N ILE A 160 3.47 9.69 -2.61
CA ILE A 160 3.33 8.71 -3.68
C ILE A 160 3.39 9.49 -5.01
N SER A 161 4.09 8.96 -6.01
CA SER A 161 4.17 9.58 -7.34
C SER A 161 4.08 8.55 -8.47
N LEU A 162 3.52 8.97 -9.60
CA LEU A 162 3.60 8.30 -10.89
C LEU A 162 4.55 9.11 -11.78
N MET A 163 5.46 8.44 -12.47
CA MET A 163 6.45 9.10 -13.33
C MET A 163 6.58 8.37 -14.67
N MET A 164 6.65 9.18 -15.73
CA MET A 164 7.09 8.81 -17.06
C MET A 164 8.50 9.39 -17.24
N ARG A 165 9.51 8.57 -17.55
CA ARG A 165 10.91 9.02 -17.69
C ARG A 165 11.57 8.49 -18.96
N SER A 166 12.59 9.19 -19.44
CA SER A 166 13.36 8.81 -20.65
C SER A 166 14.05 7.44 -20.60
N PHE A 167 14.33 6.91 -19.39
CA PHE A 167 15.23 5.76 -19.18
C PHE A 167 16.56 5.87 -19.97
N PHE A 168 17.11 7.09 -20.04
CA PHE A 168 18.30 7.44 -20.83
C PHE A 168 18.13 7.33 -22.35
N GLY A 169 16.92 7.59 -22.84
CA GLY A 169 16.58 7.77 -24.25
C GLY A 169 15.88 6.57 -24.90
N THR A 170 15.44 5.57 -24.13
CA THR A 170 14.71 4.41 -24.67
C THR A 170 13.24 4.72 -24.99
N GLN A 171 12.68 5.79 -24.43
CA GLN A 171 11.30 6.24 -24.70
C GLN A 171 11.16 7.77 -24.65
N LYS A 172 10.26 8.30 -25.48
CA LYS A 172 9.88 9.72 -25.59
C LYS A 172 8.51 9.86 -26.27
N GLY A 173 7.93 11.06 -26.24
CA GLY A 173 6.68 11.39 -26.93
C GLY A 173 5.47 11.41 -26.01
N ASP A 174 4.28 11.38 -26.61
CA ASP A 174 3.01 11.40 -25.87
C ASP A 174 2.81 10.08 -25.11
N PHE A 175 2.21 10.17 -23.92
CA PHE A 175 1.93 9.02 -23.06
C PHE A 175 0.56 9.15 -22.37
N SER A 176 -0.05 8.02 -22.02
CA SER A 176 -1.35 7.93 -21.36
C SER A 176 -1.56 6.58 -20.67
N LEU A 177 -1.59 6.57 -19.34
CA LEU A 177 -1.92 5.44 -18.49
C LEU A 177 -3.25 5.69 -17.76
N SER A 178 -4.26 4.85 -18.02
CA SER A 178 -5.55 4.90 -17.31
C SER A 178 -5.50 3.96 -16.11
N ILE A 179 -5.72 4.48 -14.91
CA ILE A 179 -5.58 3.77 -13.64
C ILE A 179 -6.93 3.83 -12.91
N ARG A 180 -7.51 2.66 -12.60
CA ARG A 180 -8.69 2.59 -11.73
C ARG A 180 -8.28 2.92 -10.30
N SER A 181 -7.39 2.11 -9.72
CA SER A 181 -6.99 2.28 -8.32
C SER A 181 -5.48 2.18 -8.10
N ILE A 182 -5.01 2.84 -7.03
CA ILE A 182 -3.76 2.53 -6.34
C ILE A 182 -4.13 2.07 -4.93
N SER A 183 -3.83 0.81 -4.62
CA SER A 183 -4.20 0.15 -3.38
C SER A 183 -2.97 -0.47 -2.70
N THR A 184 -3.07 -0.79 -1.41
CA THR A 184 -2.20 -1.79 -0.77
C THR A 184 -2.81 -3.18 -0.85
N PHE A 185 -2.00 -4.22 -0.65
CA PHE A 185 -2.49 -5.60 -0.51
C PHE A 185 -1.82 -6.35 0.65
N HIS A 186 -2.52 -7.34 1.20
CA HIS A 186 -1.98 -8.32 2.15
C HIS A 186 -2.47 -9.73 1.80
N LYS A 187 -1.56 -10.71 1.90
CA LYS A 187 -1.79 -12.14 1.64
C LYS A 187 -2.15 -12.85 2.94
N SER A 188 -3.40 -13.26 3.10
CA SER A 188 -3.76 -14.20 4.16
C SER A 188 -3.58 -15.63 3.66
N ALA A 189 -2.82 -16.44 4.40
CA ALA A 189 -3.00 -17.88 4.32
C ALA A 189 -4.34 -18.18 4.99
N ASP A 190 -5.34 -18.58 4.19
CA ASP A 190 -6.63 -18.99 4.75
C ASP A 190 -6.36 -20.21 5.64
N ALA A 191 -6.64 -20.09 6.94
CA ALA A 191 -6.46 -21.18 7.88
C ALA A 191 -7.23 -22.40 7.37
N CYS A 192 -6.55 -23.55 7.30
CA CYS A 192 -7.15 -24.79 6.81
C CYS A 192 -8.45 -25.10 7.57
N GLU A 193 -9.39 -25.69 6.83
CA GLU A 193 -10.76 -25.97 7.23
C GLU A 193 -10.90 -26.47 8.67
N TYR A 194 -11.96 -26.01 9.36
CA TYR A 194 -12.49 -26.71 10.52
C TYR A 194 -12.89 -28.13 10.07
N HIS A 195 -11.97 -29.08 10.23
CA HIS A 195 -12.29 -30.50 10.24
C HIS A 195 -13.10 -30.77 11.52
N ASP A 196 -14.43 -30.66 11.42
CA ASP A 196 -15.32 -31.36 12.33
C ASP A 196 -14.94 -32.84 12.30
N ASN A 197 -14.34 -33.32 13.38
CA ASN A 197 -13.92 -34.71 13.52
C ASN A 197 -15.13 -35.53 14.00
N PRO A 198 -15.80 -36.32 13.15
CA PRO A 198 -17.07 -36.95 13.50
C PRO A 198 -16.94 -38.14 14.47
N ASN A 199 -15.76 -38.30 15.10
CA ASN A 199 -15.41 -39.42 15.98
C ASN A 199 -15.28 -39.05 17.46
N GLU A 200 -15.65 -37.85 17.91
CA GLU A 200 -15.88 -37.60 19.34
C GLU A 200 -17.16 -38.32 19.82
N THR A 201 -17.03 -39.62 20.07
CA THR A 201 -18.03 -40.41 20.80
C THR A 201 -17.90 -40.13 22.30
N SER A 202 -18.48 -39.05 22.79
CA SER A 202 -18.54 -38.73 24.23
C SER A 202 -19.93 -39.02 24.84
N MET A 203 -20.13 -40.31 25.11
CA MET A 203 -20.94 -40.89 26.20
C MET A 203 -22.30 -40.27 26.57
N SER A 204 -23.35 -41.01 26.17
CA SER A 204 -24.39 -41.56 27.07
C SER A 204 -24.97 -40.67 28.18
N ARG A 205 -26.20 -40.18 27.96
CA ARG A 205 -27.12 -39.79 29.04
C ARG A 205 -27.45 -40.99 29.94
N PRO A 206 -27.41 -40.85 31.28
CA PRO A 206 -28.28 -41.62 32.18
C PRO A 206 -29.59 -40.85 32.42
N GLY A 207 -30.71 -41.57 32.49
CA GLY A 207 -32.03 -41.00 32.82
C GLY A 207 -32.71 -41.73 33.97
N ASN A 208 -33.62 -41.01 34.65
CA ASN A 208 -34.47 -41.44 35.79
C ASN A 208 -33.69 -41.67 37.11
N GLN A 209 -34.20 -41.35 38.31
CA GLN A 209 -35.58 -41.29 38.82
C GLN A 209 -35.85 -40.08 39.76
N PRO A 210 -37.12 -39.80 40.13
CA PRO A 210 -37.49 -38.65 40.98
C PRO A 210 -37.40 -38.94 42.48
N LEU A 211 -37.29 -37.88 43.29
CA LEU A 211 -37.59 -37.86 44.72
C LEU A 211 -38.30 -36.54 45.07
N ASP A 212 -39.47 -36.66 45.69
CA ASP A 212 -40.21 -35.56 46.30
C ASP A 212 -39.71 -35.33 47.75
N ASP A 213 -39.62 -34.07 48.19
CA ASP A 213 -40.30 -33.54 49.40
C ASP A 213 -39.69 -32.20 49.90
N GLU A 214 -40.48 -31.50 50.72
CA GLU A 214 -40.32 -30.10 51.13
C GLU A 214 -39.18 -29.84 52.14
N ASP A 215 -38.45 -28.73 51.98
CA ASP A 215 -38.63 -27.54 52.85
C ASP A 215 -37.97 -26.31 52.18
N GLY A 216 -38.52 -25.12 52.42
CA GLY A 216 -38.16 -23.91 51.68
C GLY A 216 -37.14 -23.01 52.38
N ARG A 217 -36.27 -22.39 51.58
CA ARG A 217 -36.02 -20.94 51.72
C ARG A 217 -35.42 -20.31 50.47
N ARG A 218 -35.90 -19.09 50.18
CA ARG A 218 -35.49 -18.26 49.04
C ARG A 218 -34.09 -17.69 49.25
N THR A 219 -33.28 -17.69 48.19
CA THR A 219 -32.65 -16.48 47.66
C THR A 219 -32.38 -16.62 46.16
N LEU A 220 -32.60 -15.54 45.40
CA LEU A 220 -32.51 -15.52 43.94
C LEU A 220 -31.31 -14.67 43.48
N ILE A 221 -30.59 -15.20 42.47
CA ILE A 221 -30.02 -14.51 41.30
C ILE A 221 -28.99 -13.38 41.51
N GLY A 222 -27.90 -13.44 40.72
CA GLY A 222 -27.08 -12.29 40.31
C GLY A 222 -25.58 -12.56 40.45
N GLN A 223 -24.94 -13.27 39.50
CA GLN A 223 -24.32 -12.78 38.25
C GLN A 223 -22.82 -12.41 38.40
N ASP A 224 -22.05 -12.85 37.40
CA ASP A 224 -20.68 -12.52 36.96
C ASP A 224 -19.79 -11.58 37.79
N GLN A 225 -18.49 -11.91 37.86
CA GLN A 225 -17.43 -11.16 37.15
C GLN A 225 -16.02 -11.80 37.31
N GLY A 226 -15.23 -11.77 36.23
CA GLY A 226 -13.80 -11.45 36.29
C GLY A 226 -12.77 -12.59 36.48
N TRP A 227 -12.02 -12.89 35.41
CA TRP A 227 -10.69 -13.52 35.49
C TRP A 227 -9.62 -12.59 34.88
N PHE A 228 -8.80 -12.00 35.74
CA PHE A 228 -7.53 -11.32 35.41
C PHE A 228 -6.50 -11.60 36.53
N GLY A 229 -5.24 -11.81 36.16
CA GLY A 229 -4.17 -12.36 37.04
C GLY A 229 -4.22 -13.90 37.11
N TRP A 230 -3.13 -14.67 37.19
CA TRP A 230 -1.74 -14.44 37.63
C TRP A 230 -0.82 -15.43 36.83
N LEU A 231 0.52 -15.40 36.78
CA LEU A 231 1.59 -14.52 37.28
C LEU A 231 2.88 -14.78 36.44
N PHE A 232 3.88 -13.88 36.50
CA PHE A 232 5.28 -14.21 36.22
C PHE A 232 5.95 -14.82 37.47
N ARG A 233 6.81 -15.85 37.33
CA ARG A 233 8.21 -15.80 37.84
C ARG A 233 9.06 -17.05 37.56
N LEU A 234 10.27 -16.77 37.07
CA LEU A 234 11.59 -17.33 37.44
C LEU A 234 11.75 -18.83 37.76
N TYR A 235 12.69 -19.46 37.04
CA TYR A 235 13.68 -20.37 37.63
C TYR A 235 15.08 -20.08 37.07
N THR A 236 16.10 -20.25 37.92
CA THR A 236 17.53 -20.14 37.59
C THR A 236 18.28 -21.36 38.13
N SER A 237 19.36 -21.76 37.45
CA SER A 237 20.38 -22.73 37.92
C SER A 237 19.94 -24.21 37.88
N ASN A 238 20.77 -25.21 37.55
CA ASN A 238 22.24 -25.32 37.67
C ASN A 238 22.85 -26.42 36.75
N ILE A 239 24.14 -26.28 36.39
CA ILE A 239 25.24 -27.31 36.28
C ILE A 239 24.96 -28.56 35.37
N TYR A 240 25.77 -28.84 34.33
CA TYR A 240 27.22 -29.14 34.36
C TYR A 240 28.02 -28.45 33.25
#